data_AF-A0A9W9CBW4-F1
#
_entry.id   AF-A0A9W9CBW4-F1
#
_cell.length_a   1.000
_cell.length_b   1.000
_cell.length_c   1.000
_cell.angle_alpha   90.00
_cell.angle_beta   90.00
_cell.angle_gamma   90.00
#
_symmetry.space_group_name_H-M   'P 1'
#
loop_
_entity.id
_entity.type
_entity.pdbx_description
1 polymer ?
#
loop_
_entity_poly.entity_id
_entity_poly.type
_entity_poly.pdbx_seq_one_letter_code
_entity_poly.pdbx_strand_id
1 'polypeptide(L)'
;MAPVWEEDLPTAVTPKVPFEPNPNWSAFYAGGPEIQAYLTRTVKKYNLDRDVKLSHEIIHANFDEREGIWNLKISHKGNVFDDWCNVLVSATGFLSHWKWPDIPGLHGFKGVKVHSAAWDEDFDYKGKKIAVIGNGSSAIQIMPEVAKSAAHVVNFIRSPTWITPGLGSAVIGGEVNRLYGEEEKRRFREEPGELNRHRKEIQQGSNKAFGLFVKDSEAQKAAFESTSKMMLDRLGGDEELAAKLTPTWEVGCRRATPGPGYLEAFTQSNVSLTTSPISLITPSGILTKDGTHHAVDAIIYATGFDVSHRPPFPLLGLNNLDLRDYWKDEPLGYLSVACPHFPNLFFYSGPNAPVGHGSLMAALSWITRYISLWLRKIASEDILFVAPTSEATEEFNAYGDEIMERFVWSGGCRSWYKKGRVDGRVTAVWQGSAIGFKEAIGELRPEDFKIVWRTGNRWRWMGMGGRGWRG
;
A
#
# COMPACT_ATOMS: atom_id res chain seq x y z
N MET A 1 11.04 -0.94 -14.73
CA MET A 1 10.73 -0.31 -13.43
C MET A 1 11.57 0.96 -13.37
N ALA A 2 11.01 2.14 -13.09
CA ALA A 2 11.85 3.36 -13.05
C ALA A 2 13.03 3.17 -12.07
N PRO A 3 14.23 3.64 -12.39
CA PRO A 3 15.45 3.35 -11.63
C PRO A 3 15.48 3.97 -10.22
N VAL A 4 14.48 4.78 -9.87
CA VAL A 4 14.47 5.70 -8.71
C VAL A 4 13.43 5.34 -7.64
N TRP A 5 12.79 4.18 -7.77
CA TRP A 5 11.87 3.68 -6.76
C TRP A 5 12.63 3.13 -5.55
N GLU A 6 12.56 3.80 -4.41
CA GLU A 6 13.08 3.32 -3.12
C GLU A 6 11.94 2.83 -2.22
N GLU A 7 12.23 1.86 -1.36
CA GLU A 7 11.28 1.42 -0.34
C GLU A 7 11.18 2.45 0.80
N ASP A 8 9.96 2.74 1.25
CA ASP A 8 9.71 3.69 2.35
C ASP A 8 9.85 3.03 3.75
N LEU A 9 10.33 1.78 3.82
CA LEU A 9 10.59 1.02 5.05
C LEU A 9 11.98 0.34 5.00
N PRO A 10 12.64 0.15 6.16
CA PRO A 10 14.00 -0.38 6.17
C PRO A 10 14.15 -1.77 5.55
N THR A 11 15.20 -1.95 4.76
CA THR A 11 15.58 -3.16 4.02
C THR A 11 15.70 -4.40 4.88
N ALA A 12 16.28 -4.25 6.08
CA ALA A 12 16.37 -5.37 7.01
C ALA A 12 14.98 -5.80 7.53
N VAL A 13 14.02 -4.89 7.68
CA VAL A 13 12.62 -5.24 8.06
C VAL A 13 11.72 -5.51 6.85
N THR A 14 12.20 -5.16 5.66
CA THR A 14 11.48 -5.25 4.39
C THR A 14 12.52 -5.19 3.31
N PRO A 15 12.95 -6.28 2.65
CA PRO A 15 12.11 -7.25 1.94
C PRO A 15 12.48 -8.70 2.25
N LYS A 16 11.63 -9.71 2.08
CA LYS A 16 10.17 -9.92 1.97
C LYS A 16 10.04 -11.42 2.27
N VAL A 17 8.90 -11.88 2.81
CA VAL A 17 8.64 -13.22 3.39
C VAL A 17 9.49 -13.58 4.64
N PRO A 18 8.88 -13.70 5.84
CA PRO A 18 9.59 -14.01 7.09
C PRO A 18 10.45 -15.29 7.05
N PHE A 19 10.15 -16.19 6.12
CA PHE A 19 10.83 -17.48 5.95
C PHE A 19 12.11 -17.42 5.10
N GLU A 20 12.42 -16.32 4.41
CA GLU A 20 13.64 -16.18 3.59
C GLU A 20 14.32 -14.81 3.87
N PRO A 21 15.08 -14.67 4.98
CA PRO A 21 15.84 -13.46 5.22
C PRO A 21 17.02 -13.32 4.25
N ASN A 22 17.29 -12.09 3.76
CA ASN A 22 18.44 -11.81 2.90
C ASN A 22 19.54 -11.03 3.67
N PRO A 23 20.74 -11.62 3.87
CA PRO A 23 21.85 -10.96 4.56
C PRO A 23 22.64 -9.99 3.67
N ASN A 24 22.36 -9.93 2.37
CA ASN A 24 23.20 -9.25 1.38
C ASN A 24 22.61 -7.95 0.84
N TRP A 25 21.64 -7.37 1.55
CA TRP A 25 21.07 -6.08 1.16
C TRP A 25 22.16 -5.02 1.02
N SER A 26 22.08 -4.21 -0.04
CA SER A 26 23.06 -3.17 -0.32
C SER A 26 22.96 -1.98 0.65
N ALA A 27 21.73 -1.63 1.04
CA ALA A 27 21.42 -0.44 1.84
C ALA A 27 20.29 -0.69 2.84
N PHE A 28 20.15 0.21 3.81
CA PHE A 28 19.08 0.23 4.80
C PHE A 28 17.72 0.58 4.21
N TYR A 29 17.62 1.23 3.04
CA TYR A 29 16.45 1.23 2.16
C TYR A 29 16.91 0.81 0.76
N ALA A 30 16.43 -0.33 0.26
CA ALA A 30 16.84 -0.88 -1.02
C ALA A 30 16.00 -0.31 -2.16
N GLY A 31 16.64 -0.20 -3.33
CA GLY A 31 15.96 0.17 -4.55
C GLY A 31 15.07 -0.95 -5.10
N GLY A 32 14.03 -0.58 -5.83
CA GLY A 32 13.09 -1.47 -6.50
C GLY A 32 13.73 -2.61 -7.29
N PRO A 33 14.81 -2.38 -8.08
CA PRO A 33 15.49 -3.45 -8.80
C PRO A 33 16.08 -4.55 -7.89
N GLU A 34 16.66 -4.18 -6.75
CA GLU A 34 17.22 -5.15 -5.79
C GLU A 34 16.11 -5.99 -5.14
N ILE A 35 14.98 -5.34 -4.81
CA ILE A 35 13.78 -5.99 -4.26
C ILE A 35 13.19 -6.97 -5.28
N GLN A 36 13.09 -6.57 -6.56
CA GLN A 36 12.60 -7.42 -7.63
C GLN A 36 13.52 -8.64 -7.84
N ALA A 37 14.84 -8.43 -7.84
CA ALA A 37 15.82 -9.49 -7.99
C ALA A 37 15.72 -10.51 -6.84
N TYR A 38 15.56 -10.02 -5.61
CA TYR A 38 15.31 -10.85 -4.43
C TYR A 38 14.03 -11.70 -4.59
N LEU A 39 12.89 -11.09 -4.91
CA LEU A 39 11.63 -11.80 -5.07
C LEU A 39 11.70 -12.87 -6.17
N THR A 40 12.31 -12.52 -7.32
CA THR A 40 12.49 -13.44 -8.45
C THR A 40 13.33 -14.64 -8.06
N ARG A 41 14.41 -14.43 -7.30
CA ARG A 41 15.24 -15.52 -6.76
C ARG A 41 14.46 -16.39 -5.78
N THR A 42 13.70 -15.80 -4.87
CA THR A 42 12.90 -16.53 -3.88
C THR A 42 11.83 -17.40 -4.54
N VAL A 43 11.12 -16.85 -5.55
CA VAL A 43 10.15 -17.61 -6.35
C VAL A 43 10.79 -18.85 -6.96
N LYS A 44 11.95 -18.69 -7.62
CA LYS A 44 12.69 -19.81 -8.22
C LYS A 44 13.18 -20.82 -7.18
N LYS A 45 13.74 -20.35 -6.05
CA LYS A 45 14.28 -21.22 -4.98
C LYS A 45 13.22 -22.17 -4.42
N TYR A 46 12.00 -21.68 -4.26
CA TYR A 46 10.88 -22.43 -3.66
C TYR A 46 9.89 -22.97 -4.70
N ASN A 47 10.17 -22.85 -6.00
CA ASN A 47 9.31 -23.28 -7.11
C ASN A 47 7.87 -22.73 -6.98
N LEU A 48 7.75 -21.46 -6.58
CA LEU A 48 6.45 -20.83 -6.31
C LEU A 48 5.69 -20.46 -7.59
N ASP A 49 6.36 -20.46 -8.72
CA ASP A 49 5.80 -20.19 -10.05
C ASP A 49 5.16 -21.42 -10.71
N ARG A 50 5.29 -22.61 -10.12
CA ARG A 50 4.72 -23.87 -10.65
C ARG A 50 3.25 -23.76 -11.05
N ASP A 51 2.44 -23.12 -10.20
CA ASP A 51 0.98 -23.02 -10.39
C ASP A 51 0.55 -21.60 -10.80
N VAL A 52 1.50 -20.71 -11.10
CA VAL A 52 1.21 -19.31 -11.45
C VAL A 52 1.00 -19.20 -12.95
N LYS A 53 -0.18 -18.72 -13.35
CA LYS A 53 -0.49 -18.40 -14.74
C LYS A 53 -0.38 -16.90 -15.00
N LEU A 54 0.69 -16.49 -15.69
CA LEU A 54 0.90 -15.10 -16.10
C LEU A 54 0.06 -14.74 -17.33
N SER A 55 -0.20 -13.44 -17.54
CA SER A 55 -1.07 -12.94 -18.62
C SER A 55 -2.48 -13.52 -18.60
N HIS A 56 -2.98 -13.89 -17.42
CA HIS A 56 -4.35 -14.33 -17.19
C HIS A 56 -5.04 -13.28 -16.31
N GLU A 57 -6.12 -12.71 -16.81
CA GLU A 57 -6.90 -11.69 -16.11
C GLU A 57 -8.27 -12.24 -15.77
N ILE A 58 -8.63 -12.24 -14.48
CA ILE A 58 -10.00 -12.54 -14.07
C ILE A 58 -10.87 -11.34 -14.47
N ILE A 59 -11.89 -11.58 -15.28
CA ILE A 59 -12.81 -10.54 -15.77
C ILE A 59 -14.22 -10.67 -15.18
N HIS A 60 -14.50 -11.76 -14.47
CA HIS A 60 -15.76 -11.99 -13.77
C HIS A 60 -15.57 -13.10 -12.71
N ALA A 61 -16.22 -12.96 -11.55
CA ALA A 61 -16.32 -14.01 -10.55
C ALA A 61 -17.73 -14.02 -9.94
N ASN A 62 -18.36 -15.19 -9.85
CA ASN A 62 -19.69 -15.35 -9.27
C ASN A 62 -19.72 -16.54 -8.31
N PHE A 63 -20.23 -16.32 -7.09
CA PHE A 63 -20.39 -17.37 -6.11
C PHE A 63 -21.67 -18.19 -6.36
N ASP A 64 -21.51 -19.51 -6.49
CA ASP A 64 -22.62 -20.46 -6.51
C ASP A 64 -22.91 -20.93 -5.08
N GLU A 65 -24.01 -20.46 -4.50
CA GLU A 65 -24.41 -20.81 -3.14
C GLU A 65 -24.72 -22.30 -2.95
N ARG A 66 -25.26 -22.95 -3.99
CA ARG A 66 -25.66 -24.36 -3.91
C ARG A 66 -24.43 -25.26 -3.87
N GLU A 67 -23.46 -25.00 -4.73
CA GLU A 67 -22.24 -25.81 -4.84
C GLU A 67 -21.12 -25.35 -3.89
N GLY A 68 -21.21 -24.11 -3.38
CA GLY A 68 -20.23 -23.51 -2.48
C GLY A 68 -18.89 -23.22 -3.18
N ILE A 69 -18.95 -22.76 -4.43
CA ILE A 69 -17.78 -22.49 -5.27
C ILE A 69 -17.86 -21.12 -5.94
N TRP A 70 -16.71 -20.58 -6.31
CA TRP A 70 -16.58 -19.43 -7.19
C TRP A 70 -16.41 -19.90 -8.63
N ASN A 71 -17.31 -19.47 -9.51
CA ASN A 71 -17.16 -19.61 -10.96
C ASN A 71 -16.47 -18.35 -11.51
N LEU A 72 -15.42 -18.55 -12.30
CA LEU A 72 -14.54 -17.49 -12.79
C LEU A 72 -14.60 -17.42 -14.32
N LYS A 73 -14.50 -16.21 -14.88
CA LYS A 73 -14.16 -16.01 -16.29
C LYS A 73 -12.79 -15.38 -16.40
N ILE A 74 -11.92 -16.00 -17.20
CA ILE A 74 -10.53 -15.62 -17.32
C ILE A 74 -10.24 -15.24 -18.78
N SER A 75 -9.68 -14.05 -18.97
CA SER A 75 -9.13 -13.56 -20.23
C SER A 75 -7.64 -13.92 -20.33
N HIS A 76 -7.25 -14.54 -21.43
CA HIS A 76 -5.86 -14.83 -21.76
C HIS A 76 -5.61 -14.55 -23.24
N LYS A 77 -4.78 -13.55 -23.53
CA LYS A 77 -4.39 -13.16 -24.90
C LYS A 77 -5.59 -12.97 -25.85
N GLY A 78 -6.68 -12.40 -25.33
CA GLY A 78 -7.92 -12.14 -26.08
C GLY A 78 -8.94 -13.28 -26.10
N ASN A 79 -8.59 -14.47 -25.62
CA ASN A 79 -9.54 -15.58 -25.44
C ASN A 79 -10.13 -15.57 -24.03
N VAL A 80 -11.42 -15.86 -23.90
CA VAL A 80 -12.12 -15.98 -22.62
C VAL A 80 -12.54 -17.42 -22.38
N PHE A 81 -12.26 -17.96 -21.19
CA PHE A 81 -12.68 -19.29 -20.77
C PHE A 81 -13.15 -19.29 -19.32
N ASP A 82 -13.91 -20.31 -18.95
CA ASP A 82 -14.43 -20.49 -17.59
C ASP A 82 -13.47 -21.35 -16.74
N ASP A 83 -13.35 -21.03 -15.46
CA ASP A 83 -12.61 -21.80 -14.44
C ASP A 83 -13.36 -21.72 -13.11
N TRP A 84 -12.93 -22.43 -12.07
CA TRP A 84 -13.61 -22.41 -10.77
C TRP A 84 -12.68 -22.69 -9.58
N CYS A 85 -13.10 -22.27 -8.39
CA CYS A 85 -12.40 -22.61 -7.15
C CYS A 85 -13.34 -22.69 -5.94
N ASN A 86 -12.96 -23.45 -4.90
CA ASN A 86 -13.75 -23.50 -3.66
C ASN A 86 -13.57 -22.24 -2.79
N VAL A 87 -12.37 -21.65 -2.82
CA VAL A 87 -12.00 -20.48 -2.04
C VAL A 87 -11.25 -19.51 -2.94
N LEU A 88 -11.71 -18.26 -2.97
CA LEU A 88 -11.09 -17.18 -3.71
C LEU A 88 -10.28 -16.32 -2.74
N VAL A 89 -8.99 -16.13 -3.02
CA VAL A 89 -8.12 -15.26 -2.20
C VAL A 89 -7.63 -14.11 -3.06
N SER A 90 -8.08 -12.90 -2.75
CA SER A 90 -7.65 -11.69 -3.45
C SER A 90 -6.31 -11.21 -2.93
N ALA A 91 -5.30 -11.26 -3.80
CA ALA A 91 -3.95 -10.77 -3.59
C ALA A 91 -3.56 -9.67 -4.60
N THR A 92 -4.54 -8.91 -5.12
CA THR A 92 -4.36 -7.89 -6.17
C THR A 92 -3.65 -6.61 -5.69
N GLY A 93 -3.47 -6.46 -4.38
CA GLY A 93 -2.96 -5.24 -3.77
C GLY A 93 -3.98 -4.10 -3.77
N PHE A 94 -3.56 -2.94 -3.24
CA PHE A 94 -4.38 -1.74 -3.07
C PHE A 94 -3.78 -0.48 -3.73
N LEU A 95 -2.62 -0.60 -4.37
CA LEU A 95 -1.92 0.46 -5.11
C LEU A 95 -1.42 -0.07 -6.46
N SER A 96 -2.29 -0.75 -7.20
CA SER A 96 -1.97 -1.42 -8.47
C SER A 96 -2.71 -0.83 -9.67
N HIS A 97 -3.95 -0.38 -9.47
CA HIS A 97 -4.76 0.22 -10.52
C HIS A 97 -4.52 1.73 -10.60
N TRP A 98 -3.98 2.20 -11.73
CA TRP A 98 -3.82 3.62 -12.01
C TRP A 98 -4.67 4.04 -13.20
N LYS A 99 -4.95 5.33 -13.30
CA LYS A 99 -5.60 5.94 -14.46
C LYS A 99 -5.07 7.35 -14.65
N TRP A 100 -5.19 7.88 -15.86
CA TRP A 100 -4.92 9.30 -16.11
C TRP A 100 -5.81 10.16 -15.20
N PRO A 101 -5.27 11.26 -14.64
CA PRO A 101 -6.08 12.18 -13.87
C PRO A 101 -7.08 12.89 -14.79
N ASP A 102 -8.23 13.24 -14.24
CA ASP A 102 -9.26 13.97 -14.95
C ASP A 102 -8.90 15.46 -15.02
N ILE A 103 -8.01 15.81 -15.96
CA ILE A 103 -7.58 17.19 -16.23
C ILE A 103 -7.97 17.54 -17.67
N PRO A 104 -8.75 18.63 -17.88
CA PRO A 104 -9.11 19.06 -19.23
C PRO A 104 -7.89 19.23 -20.14
N GLY A 105 -7.99 18.76 -21.38
CA GLY A 105 -6.94 18.90 -22.39
C GLY A 105 -5.74 17.95 -22.26
N LEU A 106 -5.69 17.07 -21.25
CA LEU A 106 -4.58 16.11 -21.03
C LEU A 106 -4.21 15.32 -22.30
N HIS A 107 -5.21 14.84 -23.03
CA HIS A 107 -4.97 14.04 -24.24
C HIS A 107 -4.46 14.87 -25.43
N GLY A 108 -4.61 16.20 -25.39
CA GLY A 108 -4.18 17.13 -26.45
C GLY A 108 -2.73 17.65 -26.31
N PHE A 109 -2.05 17.37 -25.21
CA PHE A 109 -0.64 17.74 -25.01
C PHE A 109 0.25 17.10 -26.09
N LYS A 110 1.13 17.90 -26.69
CA LYS A 110 2.02 17.48 -27.79
C LYS A 110 3.39 16.99 -27.33
N GLY A 111 3.77 17.27 -26.09
CA GLY A 111 5.00 16.75 -25.49
C GLY A 111 4.83 15.34 -24.92
N VAL A 112 5.83 14.90 -24.16
CA VAL A 112 5.86 13.56 -23.56
C VAL A 112 4.99 13.48 -22.30
N LYS A 113 4.15 12.45 -22.20
CA LYS A 113 3.33 12.18 -21.00
C LYS A 113 3.81 10.90 -20.36
N VAL A 114 4.15 10.96 -19.07
CA VAL A 114 4.58 9.78 -18.31
C VAL A 114 3.76 9.70 -17.04
N HIS A 115 3.16 8.54 -16.77
CA HIS A 115 2.55 8.28 -15.46
C HIS A 115 3.52 7.47 -14.61
N SER A 116 3.67 7.80 -13.33
CA SER A 116 4.66 7.12 -12.46
C SER A 116 4.46 5.60 -12.38
N ALA A 117 3.20 5.15 -12.42
CA ALA A 117 2.85 3.72 -12.41
C ALA A 117 3.07 2.99 -13.75
N ALA A 118 3.28 3.71 -14.85
CA ALA A 118 3.58 3.16 -16.18
C ALA A 118 4.74 3.95 -16.79
N TRP A 119 5.86 3.95 -16.06
CA TRP A 119 7.06 4.69 -16.43
C TRP A 119 7.65 4.13 -17.73
N ASP A 120 7.92 5.02 -18.68
CA ASP A 120 8.63 4.72 -19.91
C ASP A 120 10.14 4.70 -19.63
N GLU A 121 10.78 3.53 -19.81
CA GLU A 121 12.21 3.35 -19.54
C GLU A 121 13.10 4.10 -20.53
N ASP A 122 12.57 4.42 -21.72
CA ASP A 122 13.30 5.14 -22.77
C ASP A 122 13.13 6.67 -22.65
N PHE A 123 12.39 7.15 -21.66
CA PHE A 123 12.17 8.58 -21.47
C PHE A 123 13.43 9.29 -20.95
N ASP A 124 14.14 9.97 -21.87
CA ASP A 124 15.23 10.89 -21.53
C ASP A 124 14.69 12.25 -21.07
N TYR A 125 14.89 12.58 -19.79
CA TYR A 125 14.49 13.85 -19.18
C TYR A 125 15.59 14.92 -19.23
N LYS A 126 16.79 14.61 -19.71
CA LYS A 126 17.93 15.53 -19.71
C LYS A 126 17.68 16.75 -20.61
N GLY A 127 17.97 17.93 -20.09
CA GLY A 127 17.84 19.19 -20.82
C GLY A 127 16.40 19.60 -21.19
N LYS A 128 15.38 18.88 -20.69
CA LYS A 128 13.97 19.19 -20.95
C LYS A 128 13.39 20.10 -19.87
N LYS A 129 12.33 20.84 -20.23
CA LYS A 129 11.43 21.51 -19.28
C LYS A 129 10.34 20.55 -18.86
N ILE A 130 10.22 20.28 -17.58
CA ILE A 130 9.38 19.18 -17.07
C ILE A 130 8.40 19.70 -16.03
N ALA A 131 7.13 19.34 -16.19
CA ALA A 131 6.13 19.47 -15.14
C ALA A 131 6.03 18.17 -14.35
N VAL A 132 6.11 18.23 -13.02
CA VAL A 132 5.78 17.11 -12.13
C VAL A 132 4.46 17.45 -11.45
N ILE A 133 3.43 16.62 -11.62
CA ILE A 133 2.12 16.81 -11.00
C ILE A 133 1.96 15.80 -9.87
N GLY A 134 1.94 16.28 -8.64
CA GLY A 134 1.74 15.46 -7.45
C GLY A 134 2.72 15.80 -6.32
N ASN A 135 2.39 15.36 -5.11
CA ASN A 135 3.22 15.53 -3.92
C ASN A 135 3.08 14.32 -2.98
N GLY A 136 2.93 13.12 -3.56
CA GLY A 136 2.97 11.84 -2.84
C GLY A 136 4.34 11.19 -2.97
N SER A 137 4.50 9.98 -2.42
CA SER A 137 5.77 9.21 -2.46
C SER A 137 6.38 9.16 -3.86
N SER A 138 5.58 8.95 -4.91
CA SER A 138 6.06 9.01 -6.30
C SER A 138 6.70 10.33 -6.72
N ALA A 139 6.06 11.47 -6.40
CA ALA A 139 6.65 12.76 -6.75
C ALA A 139 7.90 13.04 -5.91
N ILE A 140 7.86 12.66 -4.63
CA ILE A 140 8.98 12.86 -3.69
C ILE A 140 10.25 12.15 -4.17
N GLN A 141 10.13 10.93 -4.72
CA GLN A 141 11.26 10.16 -5.22
C GLN A 141 11.69 10.60 -6.64
N ILE A 142 10.75 10.95 -7.52
CA ILE A 142 11.05 11.36 -8.90
C ILE A 142 11.69 12.75 -8.97
N MET A 143 11.17 13.72 -8.22
CA MET A 143 11.55 15.12 -8.34
C MET A 143 13.06 15.38 -8.17
N PRO A 144 13.75 14.88 -7.11
CA PRO A 144 15.18 15.12 -6.95
C PRO A 144 16.01 14.53 -8.10
N GLU A 145 15.57 13.43 -8.71
CA GLU A 145 16.29 12.74 -9.77
C GLU A 145 16.13 13.45 -11.12
N VAL A 146 14.93 13.96 -11.39
CA VAL A 146 14.66 14.78 -12.57
C VAL A 146 15.38 16.13 -12.47
N ALA A 147 15.39 16.75 -11.29
CA ALA A 147 16.04 18.05 -11.05
C ALA A 147 17.55 18.05 -11.37
N LYS A 148 18.25 16.92 -11.21
CA LYS A 148 19.69 16.80 -11.49
C LYS A 148 20.09 17.10 -12.94
N SER A 149 19.20 16.90 -13.91
CA SER A 149 19.57 16.97 -15.34
C SER A 149 18.55 17.64 -16.26
N ALA A 150 17.33 17.89 -15.79
CA ALA A 150 16.36 18.69 -16.52
C ALA A 150 16.81 20.15 -16.64
N ALA A 151 16.46 20.80 -17.75
CA ALA A 151 16.75 22.23 -17.93
C ALA A 151 15.92 23.10 -16.99
N HIS A 152 14.68 22.70 -16.71
CA HIS A 152 13.82 23.34 -15.71
C HIS A 152 12.76 22.35 -15.23
N VAL A 153 12.44 22.36 -13.94
CA VAL A 153 11.37 21.55 -13.35
C VAL A 153 10.37 22.47 -12.66
N VAL A 154 9.08 22.29 -12.95
CA VAL A 154 7.98 22.90 -12.21
C VAL A 154 7.22 21.80 -11.49
N ASN A 155 7.20 21.83 -10.16
CA ASN A 155 6.38 20.91 -9.38
C ASN A 155 5.03 21.54 -9.04
N PHE A 156 3.94 20.83 -9.34
CA PHE A 156 2.56 21.26 -9.13
C PHE A 156 2.01 20.55 -7.89
N ILE A 157 1.95 21.28 -6.78
CA ILE A 157 1.57 20.73 -5.48
C ILE A 157 0.21 21.27 -5.06
N ARG A 158 -0.76 20.36 -4.87
CA ARG A 158 -2.08 20.73 -4.34
C ARG A 158 -2.10 20.86 -2.81
N SER A 159 -1.29 20.08 -2.12
CA SER A 159 -1.24 20.08 -0.65
C SER A 159 0.17 19.69 -0.18
N PRO A 160 0.69 20.30 0.89
CA PRO A 160 1.99 19.93 1.46
C PRO A 160 1.98 18.48 1.97
N THR A 161 3.16 17.95 2.25
CA THR A 161 3.33 16.61 2.81
C THR A 161 4.53 16.59 3.75
N TRP A 162 4.44 15.81 4.82
CA TRP A 162 5.54 15.64 5.75
C TRP A 162 6.67 14.85 5.09
N ILE A 163 7.88 15.38 5.19
CA ILE A 163 9.13 14.66 4.93
C ILE A 163 9.74 14.36 6.29
N THR A 164 9.84 13.09 6.66
CA THR A 164 10.26 12.68 8.00
C THR A 164 11.68 12.11 7.98
N PRO A 165 12.37 12.01 9.13
CA PRO A 165 13.47 11.06 9.25
C PRO A 165 12.93 9.67 8.89
N GLY A 166 13.68 8.87 8.14
CA GLY A 166 13.18 7.58 7.69
C GLY A 166 12.73 6.68 8.85
N LEU A 167 11.70 5.84 8.64
CA LEU A 167 11.20 4.94 9.68
C LEU A 167 12.32 4.00 10.17
N GLY A 168 12.64 4.04 11.46
CA GLY A 168 13.77 3.25 12.00
C GLY A 168 15.15 3.88 11.81
N SER A 169 15.22 5.16 11.41
CA SER A 169 16.47 5.93 11.31
C SER A 169 17.30 5.91 12.60
N ALA A 170 16.66 5.79 13.77
CA ALA A 170 17.35 5.63 15.05
C ALA A 170 18.31 4.42 15.07
N VAL A 171 18.00 3.34 14.34
CA VAL A 171 18.88 2.15 14.22
C VAL A 171 20.10 2.44 13.35
N ILE A 172 20.05 3.47 12.50
CA ILE A 172 21.15 3.92 11.64
C ILE A 172 21.66 5.31 12.05
N GLY A 173 21.58 5.65 13.33
CA GLY A 173 22.17 6.89 13.85
C GLY A 173 21.50 8.18 13.39
N GLY A 174 20.27 8.11 12.87
CA GLY A 174 19.52 9.27 12.38
C GLY A 174 19.71 9.57 10.90
N GLU A 175 20.48 8.76 10.16
CA GLU A 175 20.66 8.89 8.71
C GLU A 175 19.34 8.65 7.94
N VAL A 176 19.22 9.26 6.76
CA VAL A 176 18.05 9.08 5.87
C VAL A 176 18.07 7.71 5.19
N ASN A 177 19.24 7.25 4.75
CA ASN A 177 19.52 5.91 4.25
C ASN A 177 21.02 5.60 4.44
N ARG A 178 21.39 4.35 4.76
CA ARG A 178 22.77 3.93 5.04
C ARG A 178 23.15 2.72 4.21
N LEU A 179 24.33 2.72 3.60
CA LEU A 179 24.86 1.53 2.93
C LEU A 179 25.38 0.51 3.95
N TYR A 180 25.06 -0.77 3.72
CA TYR A 180 25.62 -1.85 4.52
C TYR A 180 27.04 -2.17 4.03
N GLY A 181 28.02 -2.11 4.94
CA GLY A 181 29.41 -2.47 4.63
C GLY A 181 29.59 -3.99 4.48
N GLU A 182 30.65 -4.43 3.80
CA GLU A 182 30.88 -5.87 3.62
C GLU A 182 31.13 -6.62 4.93
N GLU A 183 31.75 -5.98 5.92
CA GLU A 183 31.92 -6.58 7.24
C GLU A 183 30.58 -6.79 7.95
N GLU A 184 29.66 -5.82 7.86
CA GLU A 184 28.32 -5.96 8.43
C GLU A 184 27.52 -7.07 7.73
N LYS A 185 27.56 -7.13 6.39
CA LYS A 185 26.96 -8.23 5.63
C LYS A 185 27.61 -9.58 5.98
N ARG A 186 28.92 -9.62 6.21
CA ARG A 186 29.63 -10.83 6.65
C ARG A 186 29.10 -11.30 8.00
N ARG A 187 28.94 -10.39 8.96
CA ARG A 187 28.32 -10.71 10.27
C ARG A 187 26.90 -11.22 10.11
N PHE A 188 26.08 -10.61 9.24
CA PHE A 188 24.73 -11.12 8.94
C PHE A 188 24.70 -12.52 8.35
N ARG A 189 25.73 -12.92 7.57
CA ARG A 189 25.86 -14.26 6.97
C ARG A 189 26.40 -15.29 7.96
N GLU A 190 27.41 -14.92 8.74
CA GLU A 190 28.26 -15.87 9.46
C GLU A 190 27.96 -15.95 10.96
N GLU A 191 27.49 -14.86 11.58
CA GLU A 191 27.19 -14.85 13.02
C GLU A 191 25.77 -15.35 13.30
N PRO A 192 25.61 -16.47 14.05
CA PRO A 192 24.29 -17.01 14.34
C PRO A 192 23.38 -16.00 15.03
N GLY A 193 22.25 -15.71 14.38
CA GLY A 193 21.19 -14.87 14.92
C GLY A 193 21.41 -13.36 14.79
N GLU A 194 22.54 -12.88 14.26
CA GLU A 194 22.81 -11.43 14.14
C GLU A 194 21.81 -10.74 13.24
N LEU A 195 21.56 -11.28 12.04
CA LEU A 195 20.54 -10.74 11.15
C LEU A 195 19.15 -10.73 11.82
N ASN A 196 18.83 -11.75 12.63
CA ASN A 196 17.54 -11.78 13.33
C ASN A 196 17.44 -10.74 14.46
N ARG A 197 18.54 -10.45 15.17
CA ARG A 197 18.60 -9.38 16.17
C ARG A 197 18.39 -8.02 15.52
N HIS A 198 19.16 -7.72 14.48
CA HIS A 198 19.04 -6.48 13.70
C HIS A 198 17.60 -6.25 13.19
N ARG A 199 16.98 -7.29 12.62
CA ARG A 199 15.58 -7.26 12.19
C ARG A 199 14.60 -6.95 13.32
N LYS A 200 14.79 -7.60 14.47
CA LYS A 200 13.94 -7.38 15.66
C LYS A 200 14.11 -5.98 16.21
N GLU A 201 15.32 -5.44 16.23
CA GLU A 201 15.60 -4.08 16.72
C GLU A 201 14.84 -3.04 15.91
N ILE A 202 14.90 -3.11 14.58
CA ILE A 202 14.16 -2.20 13.70
C ILE A 202 12.64 -2.40 13.87
N GLN A 203 12.15 -3.65 13.94
CA GLN A 203 10.72 -3.91 14.11
C GLN A 203 10.21 -3.41 15.48
N GLN A 204 11.00 -3.58 16.55
CA GLN A 204 10.69 -3.05 17.87
C GLN A 204 10.70 -1.52 17.88
N GLY A 205 11.68 -0.89 17.23
CA GLY A 205 11.72 0.56 17.07
C GLY A 205 10.47 1.09 16.37
N SER A 206 10.09 0.48 15.24
CA SER A 206 8.87 0.82 14.52
C SER A 206 7.61 0.65 15.37
N ASN A 207 7.48 -0.45 16.11
CA ASN A 207 6.30 -0.69 16.95
C ASN A 207 6.22 0.21 18.18
N LYS A 208 7.37 0.58 18.79
CA LYS A 208 7.43 1.54 19.91
C LYS A 208 7.03 2.95 19.46
N ALA A 209 7.21 3.26 18.18
CA ALA A 209 6.82 4.55 17.60
C ALA A 209 5.30 4.73 17.44
N PHE A 210 4.47 3.76 17.84
CA PHE A 210 3.01 3.86 17.72
C PHE A 210 2.44 5.12 18.39
N GLY A 211 3.04 5.59 19.49
CA GLY A 211 2.64 6.82 20.17
C GLY A 211 2.59 8.05 19.25
N LEU A 212 3.44 8.12 18.21
CA LEU A 212 3.42 9.20 17.22
C LEU A 212 2.08 9.31 16.48
N PHE A 213 1.37 8.19 16.33
CA PHE A 213 0.09 8.16 15.62
C PHE A 213 -1.10 8.48 16.53
N VAL A 214 -0.88 8.72 17.83
CA VAL A 214 -1.90 9.13 18.79
C VAL A 214 -1.96 10.65 18.85
N LYS A 215 -3.14 11.23 18.61
CA LYS A 215 -3.37 12.68 18.69
C LYS A 215 -3.03 13.19 20.09
N ASP A 216 -2.50 14.41 20.15
CA ASP A 216 -2.14 15.12 21.38
C ASP A 216 -1.11 14.44 22.31
N SER A 217 -0.54 13.30 21.89
CA SER A 217 0.51 12.65 22.64
C SER A 217 1.80 13.48 22.63
N GLU A 218 2.59 13.37 23.70
CA GLU A 218 3.89 14.05 23.77
C GLU A 218 4.84 13.62 22.65
N ALA A 219 4.78 12.34 22.25
CA ALA A 219 5.53 11.83 21.11
C ALA A 219 5.13 12.54 19.81
N GLN A 220 3.84 12.85 19.64
CA GLN A 220 3.39 13.53 18.44
C GLN A 220 3.72 15.02 18.44
N LYS A 221 3.56 15.72 19.56
CA LYS A 221 3.98 17.14 19.66
C LYS A 221 5.46 17.29 19.35
N ALA A 222 6.30 16.44 19.95
CA ALA A 222 7.74 16.41 19.68
C ALA A 222 8.05 16.08 18.21
N ALA A 223 7.33 15.14 17.60
CA ALA A 223 7.50 14.80 16.19
C ALA A 223 7.11 15.96 15.26
N PHE A 224 6.02 16.68 15.57
CA PHE A 224 5.59 17.85 14.81
C PHE A 224 6.66 18.95 14.85
N GLU A 225 7.13 19.33 16.03
CA GLU A 225 8.15 20.39 16.20
C GLU A 225 9.47 20.01 15.52
N SER A 226 9.99 18.81 15.81
CA SER A 226 11.28 18.35 15.29
C SER A 226 11.26 18.15 13.77
N THR A 227 10.16 17.62 13.22
CA THR A 227 10.02 17.42 11.76
C THR A 227 9.87 18.76 11.05
N SER A 228 9.09 19.69 11.60
CA SER A 228 8.94 21.05 11.03
C SER A 228 10.28 21.77 10.95
N LYS A 229 11.05 21.73 12.05
CA LYS A 229 12.40 22.30 12.10
C LYS A 229 13.33 21.65 11.08
N MET A 230 13.35 20.31 11.02
CA MET A 230 14.17 19.59 10.05
C MET A 230 13.81 19.93 8.60
N MET A 231 12.51 20.08 8.29
CA MET A 231 12.09 20.49 6.95
C MET A 231 12.57 21.90 6.60
N LEU A 232 12.47 22.86 7.53
CA LEU A 232 12.99 24.22 7.34
C LEU A 232 14.51 24.21 7.13
N ASP A 233 15.25 23.46 7.95
CA ASP A 233 16.71 23.34 7.84
C ASP A 233 17.11 22.76 6.48
N ARG A 234 16.40 21.72 5.98
CA ARG A 234 16.64 21.11 4.66
C ARG A 234 16.22 21.98 3.48
N LEU A 235 15.38 22.98 3.71
CA LEU A 235 15.06 24.03 2.74
C LEU A 235 16.04 25.21 2.79
N GLY A 236 17.14 25.09 3.55
CA GLY A 236 18.14 26.15 3.69
C GLY A 236 17.67 27.35 4.51
N GLY A 237 16.62 27.18 5.34
CA GLY A 237 16.03 28.27 6.12
C GLY A 237 15.07 29.17 5.33
N ASP A 238 14.66 28.78 4.12
CA ASP A 238 13.67 29.52 3.33
C ASP A 238 12.26 29.40 3.92
N GLU A 239 11.83 30.46 4.62
CA GLU A 239 10.51 30.52 5.26
C GLU A 239 9.34 30.53 4.25
N GLU A 240 9.54 31.06 3.04
CA GLU A 240 8.50 31.12 2.01
C GLU A 240 8.24 29.73 1.42
N LEU A 241 9.31 28.97 1.14
CA LEU A 241 9.21 27.57 0.73
C LEU A 241 8.66 26.70 1.85
N ALA A 242 9.11 26.92 3.09
CA ALA A 242 8.62 26.17 4.26
C ALA A 242 7.11 26.38 4.47
N ALA A 243 6.61 27.62 4.32
CA ALA A 243 5.18 27.90 4.41
C ALA A 243 4.33 27.16 3.34
N LYS A 244 4.91 26.86 2.17
CA LYS A 244 4.23 26.13 1.09
C LYS A 244 4.35 24.61 1.23
N LEU A 245 5.45 24.10 1.79
CA LEU A 245 5.80 22.68 1.80
C LEU A 245 5.56 21.98 3.14
N THR A 246 5.58 22.71 4.25
CA THR A 246 5.38 22.17 5.60
C THR A 246 3.88 22.12 5.94
N PRO A 247 3.34 20.92 6.25
CA PRO A 247 1.93 20.81 6.65
C PRO A 247 1.61 21.46 7.99
N THR A 248 0.34 21.83 8.17
CA THR A 248 -0.21 22.36 9.44
C THR A 248 -0.95 21.32 10.27
N TRP A 249 -1.08 20.09 9.75
CA TRP A 249 -1.74 18.96 10.41
C TRP A 249 -0.72 17.97 10.95
N GLU A 250 -1.19 17.00 11.73
CA GLU A 250 -0.40 16.00 12.43
C GLU A 250 0.56 15.20 11.52
N VAL A 251 1.82 15.06 11.94
CA VAL A 251 2.78 14.10 11.38
C VAL A 251 2.18 12.69 11.44
N GLY A 252 2.30 11.93 10.34
CA GLY A 252 1.74 10.57 10.23
C GLY A 252 0.28 10.51 9.74
N CYS A 253 -0.42 11.64 9.57
CA CYS A 253 -1.78 11.65 8.98
C CYS A 253 -1.80 11.04 7.56
N ARG A 254 -0.70 11.22 6.82
CA ARG A 254 -0.38 10.43 5.62
C ARG A 254 0.82 9.53 5.94
N ARG A 255 1.01 8.46 5.14
CA ARG A 255 2.21 7.62 5.24
C ARG A 255 3.46 8.51 5.15
N ALA A 256 4.33 8.40 6.15
CA ALA A 256 5.59 9.12 6.19
C ALA A 256 6.49 8.69 5.02
N THR A 257 7.18 9.63 4.40
CA THR A 257 8.12 9.39 3.30
C THR A 257 9.44 10.10 3.61
N PRO A 258 10.60 9.41 3.59
CA PRO A 258 11.87 10.02 3.98
C PRO A 258 12.39 11.10 3.00
N GLY A 259 12.08 10.93 1.71
CA GLY A 259 12.34 11.89 0.64
C GLY A 259 13.78 12.43 0.59
N PRO A 260 14.81 11.59 0.40
CA PRO A 260 16.18 12.06 0.25
C PRO A 260 16.29 13.02 -0.95
N GLY A 261 16.89 14.19 -0.73
CA GLY A 261 17.08 15.22 -1.76
C GLY A 261 15.83 15.99 -2.20
N TYR A 262 14.63 15.61 -1.73
CA TYR A 262 13.37 16.23 -2.19
C TYR A 262 13.25 17.71 -1.80
N LEU A 263 13.52 18.04 -0.54
CA LEU A 263 13.44 19.43 -0.08
C LEU A 263 14.58 20.26 -0.67
N GLU A 264 15.78 19.69 -0.70
CA GLU A 264 16.97 20.30 -1.27
C GLU A 264 16.82 20.61 -2.76
N ALA A 265 16.03 19.82 -3.49
CA ALA A 265 15.80 20.10 -4.90
C ALA A 265 15.01 21.40 -5.13
N PHE A 266 14.19 21.88 -4.19
CA PHE A 266 13.53 23.19 -4.32
C PHE A 266 14.45 24.38 -4.09
N THR A 267 15.66 24.18 -3.54
CA THR A 267 16.66 25.26 -3.38
C THR A 267 17.52 25.42 -4.64
N GLN A 268 17.36 24.55 -5.63
CA GLN A 268 18.08 24.62 -6.91
C GLN A 268 17.46 25.67 -7.84
N SER A 269 18.30 26.36 -8.60
CA SER A 269 17.87 27.46 -9.49
C SER A 269 17.02 27.02 -10.68
N ASN A 270 17.07 25.74 -11.06
CA ASN A 270 16.29 25.15 -12.14
C ASN A 270 14.97 24.50 -11.65
N VAL A 271 14.61 24.67 -10.38
CA VAL A 271 13.38 24.10 -9.82
C VAL A 271 12.46 25.23 -9.36
N SER A 272 11.17 25.05 -9.63
CA SER A 272 10.12 25.97 -9.21
C SER A 272 8.93 25.19 -8.68
N LEU A 273 8.19 25.84 -7.78
CA LEU A 273 7.01 25.28 -7.12
C LEU A 273 5.80 26.13 -7.45
N THR A 274 4.68 25.50 -7.81
CA THR A 274 3.38 26.16 -7.88
C THR A 274 2.34 25.43 -7.05
N THR A 275 1.58 26.19 -6.27
CA THR A 275 0.40 25.72 -5.51
C THR A 275 -0.92 26.13 -6.18
N SER A 276 -0.82 26.85 -7.31
CA SER A 276 -1.98 27.30 -8.08
C SER A 276 -2.68 26.11 -8.74
N PRO A 277 -4.02 25.98 -8.63
CA PRO A 277 -4.72 24.87 -9.24
C PRO A 277 -4.54 24.84 -10.77
N ILE A 278 -4.38 23.65 -11.33
CA ILE A 278 -4.34 23.46 -12.78
C ILE A 278 -5.73 23.72 -13.36
N SER A 279 -5.81 24.58 -14.39
CA SER A 279 -7.06 24.84 -15.12
C SER A 279 -7.24 23.87 -16.28
N LEU A 280 -6.22 23.72 -17.14
CA LEU A 280 -6.21 22.76 -18.24
C LEU A 280 -4.78 22.50 -18.74
N ILE A 281 -4.59 21.37 -19.40
CA ILE A 281 -3.38 21.05 -20.16
C ILE A 281 -3.57 21.59 -21.59
N THR A 282 -2.66 22.45 -22.01
CA THR A 282 -2.59 23.02 -23.36
C THR A 282 -1.74 22.13 -24.27
N PRO A 283 -1.73 22.32 -25.60
CA PRO A 283 -0.82 21.60 -26.48
C PRO A 283 0.68 21.72 -26.12
N SER A 284 1.10 22.82 -25.49
CA SER A 284 2.51 23.15 -25.21
C SER A 284 2.87 23.20 -23.71
N GLY A 285 1.95 22.88 -22.80
CA GLY A 285 2.20 22.96 -21.37
C GLY A 285 0.96 23.03 -20.50
N ILE A 286 1.06 23.67 -19.33
CA ILE A 286 0.02 23.68 -18.30
C ILE A 286 -0.43 25.12 -18.02
N LEU A 287 -1.74 25.37 -18.04
CA LEU A 287 -2.33 26.64 -17.62
C LEU A 287 -2.89 26.51 -16.20
N THR A 288 -2.43 27.36 -15.28
CA THR A 288 -2.93 27.44 -13.89
C THR A 288 -4.04 28.47 -13.74
N LYS A 289 -4.77 28.42 -12.63
CA LYS A 289 -5.92 29.32 -12.36
C LYS A 289 -5.53 30.78 -12.16
N ASP A 290 -4.29 31.06 -11.79
CA ASP A 290 -3.73 32.41 -11.74
C ASP A 290 -3.39 33.01 -13.12
N GLY A 291 -3.62 32.26 -14.20
CA GLY A 291 -3.34 32.70 -15.58
C GLY A 291 -1.92 32.41 -16.05
N THR A 292 -1.06 31.81 -15.23
CA THR A 292 0.31 31.46 -15.62
C THR A 292 0.31 30.26 -16.58
N HIS A 293 1.02 30.40 -17.69
CA HIS A 293 1.27 29.29 -18.61
C HIS A 293 2.69 28.75 -18.42
N HIS A 294 2.78 27.49 -18.02
CA HIS A 294 4.02 26.76 -17.85
C HIS A 294 4.30 25.92 -19.10
N ALA A 295 5.08 26.46 -20.03
CA ALA A 295 5.52 25.73 -21.23
C ALA A 295 6.53 24.64 -20.85
N VAL A 296 6.22 23.39 -21.20
CA VAL A 296 7.02 22.21 -20.85
C VAL A 296 7.07 21.21 -21.99
N ASP A 297 8.18 20.46 -22.07
CA ASP A 297 8.40 19.42 -23.06
C ASP A 297 7.82 18.07 -22.61
N ALA A 298 7.70 17.87 -21.29
CA ALA A 298 7.14 16.67 -20.70
C ALA A 298 6.32 16.94 -19.43
N ILE A 299 5.33 16.09 -19.18
CA ILE A 299 4.52 16.09 -17.97
C ILE A 299 4.60 14.71 -17.32
N ILE A 300 5.09 14.68 -16.08
CA ILE A 300 5.13 13.52 -15.22
C ILE A 300 3.94 13.56 -14.26
N TYR A 301 3.08 12.56 -14.35
CA TYR A 301 1.91 12.41 -13.51
C TYR A 301 2.22 11.44 -12.36
N ALA A 302 2.46 12.01 -11.18
CA ALA A 302 2.63 11.29 -9.92
C ALA A 302 1.34 11.34 -9.10
N THR A 303 0.22 10.99 -9.74
CA THR A 303 -1.14 11.24 -9.24
C THR A 303 -1.74 10.11 -8.38
N GLY A 304 -0.98 9.04 -8.15
CA GLY A 304 -1.38 7.93 -7.29
C GLY A 304 -2.20 6.85 -8.00
N PHE A 305 -3.04 6.16 -7.25
CA PHE A 305 -3.77 4.95 -7.66
C PHE A 305 -5.26 5.04 -7.29
N ASP A 306 -6.07 4.16 -7.85
CA ASP A 306 -7.43 3.89 -7.36
C ASP A 306 -7.36 3.23 -5.98
N VAL A 307 -7.92 3.91 -4.98
CA VAL A 307 -7.96 3.50 -3.57
C VAL A 307 -9.38 3.19 -3.10
N SER A 308 -10.29 2.88 -4.03
CA SER A 308 -11.68 2.56 -3.70
C SER A 308 -11.86 1.18 -3.06
N HIS A 309 -10.83 0.32 -3.08
CA HIS A 309 -10.88 -1.11 -2.74
C HIS A 309 -11.80 -1.96 -3.63
N ARG A 310 -12.56 -1.34 -4.55
CA ARG A 310 -13.47 -2.08 -5.44
C ARG A 310 -12.66 -2.97 -6.38
N PRO A 311 -13.10 -4.22 -6.60
CA PRO A 311 -12.45 -5.08 -7.56
C PRO A 311 -12.57 -4.49 -8.98
N PRO A 312 -11.59 -4.74 -9.87
CA PRO A 312 -11.60 -4.20 -11.22
C PRO A 312 -12.61 -4.89 -12.15
N PHE A 313 -13.23 -5.98 -11.69
CA PHE A 313 -14.21 -6.78 -12.43
C PHE A 313 -15.46 -7.06 -11.57
N PRO A 314 -16.61 -7.44 -12.17
CA PRO A 314 -17.78 -7.88 -11.41
C PRO A 314 -17.46 -9.10 -10.55
N LEU A 315 -17.59 -8.94 -9.24
CA LEU A 315 -17.36 -9.97 -8.24
C LEU A 315 -18.66 -10.13 -7.46
N LEU A 316 -19.43 -11.15 -7.79
CA LEU A 316 -20.79 -11.36 -7.31
C LEU A 316 -20.82 -12.40 -6.19
N GLY A 317 -21.28 -11.98 -5.02
CA GLY A 317 -21.49 -12.84 -3.85
C GLY A 317 -22.89 -13.45 -3.82
N LEU A 318 -23.39 -13.69 -2.60
CA LEU A 318 -24.75 -14.18 -2.37
C LEU A 318 -25.80 -13.24 -2.97
N ASN A 319 -26.89 -13.80 -3.48
CA ASN A 319 -28.00 -13.06 -4.11
C ASN A 319 -27.56 -12.13 -5.27
N ASN A 320 -26.47 -12.48 -5.97
CA ASN A 320 -25.86 -11.68 -7.05
C ASN A 320 -25.42 -10.27 -6.61
N LEU A 321 -25.15 -10.05 -5.32
CA LEU A 321 -24.63 -8.78 -4.83
C LEU A 321 -23.22 -8.52 -5.38
N ASP A 322 -23.03 -7.42 -6.10
CA ASP A 322 -21.71 -7.04 -6.62
C ASP A 322 -20.89 -6.31 -5.56
N LEU A 323 -19.67 -6.79 -5.29
CA LEU A 323 -18.75 -6.16 -4.35
C LEU A 323 -18.39 -4.72 -4.73
N ARG A 324 -18.38 -4.41 -6.04
CA ARG A 324 -18.12 -3.04 -6.52
C ARG A 324 -19.19 -2.06 -6.08
N ASP A 325 -20.44 -2.52 -6.04
CA ASP A 325 -21.57 -1.71 -5.59
C ASP A 325 -21.63 -1.67 -4.06
N TYR A 326 -21.39 -2.81 -3.40
CA TYR A 326 -21.33 -2.90 -1.94
C TYR A 326 -20.26 -1.98 -1.32
N TRP A 327 -19.11 -1.83 -1.99
CA TRP A 327 -17.99 -0.98 -1.56
C TRP A 327 -17.94 0.40 -2.24
N LYS A 328 -19.01 0.82 -2.93
CA LYS A 328 -19.05 2.07 -3.70
C LYS A 328 -18.73 3.31 -2.86
N ASP A 329 -19.42 3.44 -1.72
CA ASP A 329 -19.39 4.65 -0.90
C ASP A 329 -18.35 4.58 0.20
N GLU A 330 -18.48 3.65 1.15
CA GLU A 330 -17.47 3.37 2.18
C GLU A 330 -17.22 1.86 2.25
N PRO A 331 -16.04 1.36 1.83
CA PRO A 331 -15.80 -0.08 1.82
C PRO A 331 -15.70 -0.63 3.24
N LEU A 332 -16.53 -1.63 3.55
CA LEU A 332 -16.59 -2.29 4.85
C LEU A 332 -16.05 -3.72 4.74
N GLY A 333 -15.05 -4.03 5.55
CA GLY A 333 -14.47 -5.37 5.65
C GLY A 333 -14.40 -5.83 7.10
N TYR A 334 -14.37 -7.15 7.29
CA TYR A 334 -14.14 -7.78 8.59
C TYR A 334 -12.64 -8.04 8.75
N LEU A 335 -12.02 -7.36 9.73
CA LEU A 335 -10.60 -7.46 10.08
C LEU A 335 -9.63 -7.36 8.87
N SER A 336 -10.00 -6.63 7.82
CA SER A 336 -9.26 -6.55 6.54
C SER A 336 -9.12 -7.86 5.73
N VAL A 337 -9.67 -8.98 6.22
CA VAL A 337 -9.40 -10.31 5.65
C VAL A 337 -10.61 -10.97 5.01
N ALA A 338 -11.83 -10.53 5.31
CA ALA A 338 -13.07 -11.08 4.77
C ALA A 338 -14.16 -10.01 4.60
N CYS A 339 -15.24 -10.35 3.91
CA CYS A 339 -16.38 -9.46 3.67
C CYS A 339 -17.71 -10.21 3.85
N PRO A 340 -18.72 -9.65 4.54
CA PRO A 340 -20.03 -10.29 4.64
C PRO A 340 -20.67 -10.39 3.24
N HIS A 341 -21.53 -11.39 3.04
CA HIS A 341 -22.18 -11.71 1.76
C HIS A 341 -21.27 -12.26 0.64
N PHE A 342 -19.96 -12.36 0.84
CA PHE A 342 -19.01 -12.93 -0.12
C PHE A 342 -18.32 -14.17 0.49
N PRO A 343 -18.97 -15.35 0.45
CA PRO A 343 -18.46 -16.51 1.15
C PRO A 343 -17.20 -17.07 0.51
N ASN A 344 -16.35 -17.69 1.33
CA ASN A 344 -15.06 -18.23 0.89
C ASN A 344 -14.19 -17.22 0.11
N LEU A 345 -14.41 -15.92 0.31
CA LEU A 345 -13.59 -14.85 -0.23
C LEU A 345 -12.74 -14.27 0.89
N PHE A 346 -11.42 -14.33 0.72
CA PHE A 346 -10.47 -13.72 1.64
C PHE A 346 -9.59 -12.69 0.94
N PHE A 347 -9.08 -11.73 1.70
CA PHE A 347 -8.23 -10.65 1.18
C PHE A 347 -6.89 -10.62 1.90
N TYR A 348 -5.82 -10.40 1.13
CA TYR A 348 -4.51 -10.03 1.70
C TYR A 348 -4.45 -8.55 2.09
N SER A 349 -5.28 -7.71 1.49
CA SER A 349 -5.31 -6.28 1.72
C SER A 349 -6.70 -5.69 1.44
N GLY A 350 -7.67 -6.08 2.26
CA GLY A 350 -9.01 -5.47 2.28
C GLY A 350 -9.03 -4.08 2.93
N PRO A 351 -10.23 -3.52 3.13
CA PRO A 351 -10.42 -2.31 3.93
C PRO A 351 -9.89 -2.50 5.35
N ASN A 352 -9.36 -1.44 5.96
CA ASN A 352 -8.74 -1.44 7.29
C ASN A 352 -7.48 -2.32 7.43
N ALA A 353 -6.68 -2.44 6.36
CA ALA A 353 -5.41 -3.16 6.40
C ALA A 353 -4.37 -2.44 7.28
N PRO A 354 -3.43 -3.15 7.92
CA PRO A 354 -2.38 -2.54 8.77
C PRO A 354 -1.26 -1.90 7.93
N VAL A 355 -1.63 -0.93 7.09
CA VAL A 355 -0.73 -0.17 6.22
C VAL A 355 -0.28 1.14 6.88
N GLY A 356 -1.00 1.63 7.89
CA GLY A 356 -0.70 2.89 8.57
C GLY A 356 0.47 2.82 9.54
N HIS A 357 0.75 1.65 10.10
CA HIS A 357 1.78 1.43 11.11
C HIS A 357 2.36 0.00 11.05
N GLY A 358 3.66 -0.12 11.30
CA GLY A 358 4.38 -1.40 11.29
C GLY A 358 4.74 -1.89 9.88
N SER A 359 5.18 -3.15 9.80
CA SER A 359 5.56 -3.79 8.53
C SER A 359 4.37 -4.49 7.89
N LEU A 360 3.97 -4.03 6.71
CA LEU A 360 2.93 -4.68 5.90
C LEU A 360 3.30 -6.14 5.59
N MET A 361 4.58 -6.44 5.36
CA MET A 361 5.01 -7.82 5.09
C MET A 361 4.83 -8.75 6.28
N ALA A 362 5.00 -8.24 7.51
CA ALA A 362 4.68 -9.00 8.72
C ALA A 362 3.17 -9.28 8.79
N ALA A 363 2.34 -8.27 8.51
CA ALA A 363 0.89 -8.42 8.47
C ALA A 363 0.43 -9.44 7.41
N LEU A 364 0.95 -9.38 6.18
CA LEU A 364 0.64 -10.36 5.13
C LEU A 364 1.01 -11.79 5.56
N SER A 365 2.07 -11.98 6.35
CA SER A 365 2.40 -13.30 6.91
C SER A 365 1.38 -13.77 7.95
N TRP A 366 0.86 -12.87 8.79
CA TRP A 366 -0.18 -13.21 9.76
C TRP A 366 -1.51 -13.52 9.06
N ILE A 367 -1.88 -12.73 8.05
CA ILE A 367 -3.04 -12.99 7.18
C ILE A 367 -2.90 -14.34 6.47
N THR A 368 -1.71 -14.67 5.95
CA THR A 368 -1.45 -16.01 5.36
C THR A 368 -1.77 -17.13 6.34
N ARG A 369 -1.35 -16.99 7.61
CA ARG A 369 -1.66 -17.96 8.66
C ARG A 369 -3.17 -18.03 8.91
N TYR A 370 -3.83 -16.89 9.07
CA TYR A 370 -5.28 -16.81 9.30
C TYR A 370 -6.08 -17.50 8.20
N ILE A 371 -5.80 -17.17 6.94
CA ILE A 371 -6.43 -17.80 5.77
C ILE A 371 -6.15 -19.31 5.77
N SER A 372 -4.91 -19.72 6.06
CA SER A 372 -4.55 -21.15 6.14
C SER A 372 -5.34 -21.92 7.20
N LEU A 373 -5.68 -21.29 8.33
CA LEU A 373 -6.52 -21.91 9.36
C LEU A 373 -7.94 -22.14 8.84
N TRP A 374 -8.53 -21.15 8.16
CA TRP A 374 -9.83 -21.31 7.51
C TRP A 374 -9.80 -22.36 6.40
N LEU A 375 -8.80 -22.35 5.52
CA LEU A 375 -8.66 -23.34 4.45
C LEU A 375 -8.62 -24.77 5.00
N ARG A 376 -7.84 -25.01 6.07
CA ARG A 376 -7.79 -26.33 6.72
C ARG A 376 -9.16 -26.70 7.29
N LYS A 377 -9.79 -25.79 8.03
CA LYS A 377 -11.10 -26.01 8.65
C LYS A 377 -12.16 -26.35 7.59
N ILE A 378 -12.22 -25.57 6.52
CA ILE A 378 -13.15 -25.77 5.40
C ILE A 378 -12.92 -27.15 4.77
N ALA A 379 -11.67 -27.50 4.50
CA ALA A 379 -11.32 -28.78 3.88
C ALA A 379 -11.56 -30.00 4.80
N SER A 380 -11.46 -29.83 6.12
CA SER A 380 -11.51 -30.96 7.06
C SER A 380 -12.85 -31.18 7.76
N GLU A 381 -13.77 -30.22 7.77
CA GLU A 381 -14.99 -30.26 8.62
C GLU A 381 -16.33 -30.31 7.85
N ASP A 382 -16.33 -30.79 6.59
CA ASP A 382 -17.54 -30.87 5.73
C ASP A 382 -18.26 -29.52 5.57
N ILE A 383 -17.48 -28.43 5.60
CA ILE A 383 -17.97 -27.07 5.43
C ILE A 383 -18.12 -26.79 3.92
N LEU A 384 -19.27 -26.24 3.56
CA LEU A 384 -19.58 -25.78 2.21
C LEU A 384 -18.94 -24.40 1.99
N PHE A 385 -19.30 -23.44 2.84
CA PHE A 385 -18.70 -22.10 2.82
C PHE A 385 -18.79 -21.39 4.16
N VAL A 386 -18.01 -20.31 4.29
CA VAL A 386 -18.01 -19.40 5.45
C VAL A 386 -18.03 -17.95 5.00
N ALA A 387 -18.73 -17.10 5.74
CA ALA A 387 -18.67 -15.64 5.59
C ALA A 387 -18.84 -14.98 6.97
N PRO A 388 -18.17 -13.85 7.27
CA PRO A 388 -18.47 -13.09 8.47
C PRO A 388 -19.92 -12.61 8.43
N THR A 389 -20.57 -12.48 9.58
CA THR A 389 -21.92 -11.91 9.66
C THR A 389 -21.86 -10.40 9.41
N SER A 390 -22.97 -9.82 8.90
CA SER A 390 -23.08 -8.36 8.74
C SER A 390 -22.99 -7.66 10.09
N GLU A 391 -23.65 -8.21 11.13
CA GLU A 391 -23.61 -7.72 12.51
C GLU A 391 -22.18 -7.59 13.04
N ALA A 392 -21.40 -8.68 13.05
CA ALA A 392 -20.02 -8.66 13.55
C ALA A 392 -19.12 -7.71 12.72
N THR A 393 -19.40 -7.58 11.41
CA THR A 393 -18.67 -6.66 10.54
C THR A 393 -19.00 -5.20 10.86
N GLU A 394 -20.28 -4.87 11.04
CA GLU A 394 -20.75 -3.52 11.36
C GLU A 394 -20.29 -3.08 12.75
N GLU A 395 -20.40 -3.94 13.76
CA GLU A 395 -19.91 -3.68 15.12
C GLU A 395 -18.41 -3.40 15.14
N PHE A 396 -17.61 -4.23 14.47
CA PHE A 396 -16.16 -4.04 14.34
C PHE A 396 -15.82 -2.68 13.69
N ASN A 397 -16.54 -2.34 12.61
CA ASN A 397 -16.29 -1.11 11.87
C ASN A 397 -16.75 0.14 12.65
N ALA A 398 -17.88 0.08 13.37
CA ALA A 398 -18.34 1.16 14.23
C ALA A 398 -17.37 1.42 15.39
N TYR A 399 -16.92 0.37 16.07
CA TYR A 399 -15.90 0.48 17.10
C TYR A 399 -14.56 1.01 16.55
N GLY A 400 -14.21 0.58 15.33
CA GLY A 400 -13.04 1.09 14.61
C GLY A 400 -13.11 2.57 14.34
N ASP A 401 -14.26 3.07 13.88
CA ASP A 401 -14.48 4.49 13.60
C ASP A 401 -14.34 5.34 14.87
N GLU A 402 -14.95 4.91 15.98
CA GLU A 402 -14.87 5.60 17.29
C GLU A 402 -13.41 5.71 17.77
N ILE A 403 -12.64 4.62 17.70
CA ILE A 403 -11.24 4.65 18.09
C ILE A 403 -10.42 5.54 17.14
N MET A 404 -10.72 5.51 15.84
CA MET A 404 -9.95 6.22 14.82
C MET A 404 -9.91 7.73 15.07
N GLU A 405 -10.91 8.29 15.74
CA GLU A 405 -10.94 9.70 16.15
C GLU A 405 -9.73 10.08 17.02
N ARG A 406 -9.17 9.13 17.77
CA ARG A 406 -7.98 9.32 18.63
C ARG A 406 -6.65 9.33 17.87
N PHE A 407 -6.65 8.89 16.60
CA PHE A 407 -5.43 8.73 15.82
C PHE A 407 -5.27 9.78 14.73
N VAL A 408 -4.02 10.13 14.41
CA VAL A 408 -3.68 11.17 13.42
C VAL A 408 -4.19 10.87 12.01
N TRP A 409 -4.52 9.61 11.69
CA TRP A 409 -5.06 9.23 10.38
C TRP A 409 -6.43 9.84 10.07
N SER A 410 -7.21 10.18 11.12
CA SER A 410 -8.46 10.94 11.01
C SER A 410 -8.26 12.46 11.07
N GLY A 411 -7.01 12.95 11.19
CA GLY A 411 -6.68 14.38 11.29
C GLY A 411 -6.97 15.19 10.01
N GLY A 412 -6.68 16.48 10.00
CA GLY A 412 -7.09 17.43 8.95
C GLY A 412 -6.44 17.27 7.57
N CYS A 413 -5.70 16.20 7.30
CA CYS A 413 -5.04 16.00 6.02
C CYS A 413 -5.97 15.36 4.98
N ARG A 414 -5.89 15.83 3.73
CA ARG A 414 -6.49 15.11 2.59
C ARG A 414 -5.66 13.86 2.29
N SER A 415 -6.14 12.64 2.53
CA SER A 415 -5.33 11.42 2.33
C SER A 415 -6.07 10.34 1.55
N TRP A 416 -5.32 9.44 0.94
CA TRP A 416 -5.91 8.26 0.31
C TRP A 416 -6.52 7.29 1.33
N TYR A 417 -6.09 7.36 2.61
CA TYR A 417 -6.74 6.64 3.71
C TYR A 417 -8.22 7.01 3.87
N LYS A 418 -8.61 8.20 3.40
CA LYS A 418 -9.96 8.77 3.45
C LYS A 418 -10.55 8.98 2.05
N LYS A 419 -10.14 8.16 1.07
CA LYS A 419 -10.53 8.27 -0.35
C LYS A 419 -10.29 9.66 -0.95
N GLY A 420 -9.21 10.33 -0.52
CA GLY A 420 -8.83 11.64 -1.01
C GLY A 420 -9.71 12.79 -0.48
N ARG A 421 -10.41 12.61 0.63
CA ARG A 421 -11.16 13.64 1.35
C ARG A 421 -10.40 14.10 2.61
N VAL A 422 -10.76 15.28 3.13
CA VAL A 422 -10.25 15.81 4.41
C VAL A 422 -11.03 15.18 5.56
N ASP A 423 -12.35 15.37 5.61
CA ASP A 423 -13.21 14.85 6.68
C ASP A 423 -13.88 13.51 6.31
N GLY A 424 -13.21 12.72 5.47
CA GLY A 424 -13.72 11.42 5.06
C GLY A 424 -13.50 10.35 6.12
N ARG A 425 -14.36 9.34 6.15
CA ARG A 425 -14.12 8.13 6.93
C ARG A 425 -12.80 7.49 6.54
N VAL A 426 -12.03 7.04 7.53
CA VAL A 426 -10.80 6.29 7.33
C VAL A 426 -11.16 4.84 7.00
N THR A 427 -10.78 4.39 5.81
CA THR A 427 -11.19 3.07 5.27
C THR A 427 -10.02 2.18 4.87
N ALA A 428 -8.82 2.75 4.77
CA ALA A 428 -7.65 2.02 4.32
C ALA A 428 -6.80 1.41 5.46
N VAL A 429 -6.78 2.05 6.63
CA VAL A 429 -5.84 1.71 7.70
C VAL A 429 -6.53 1.03 8.88
N TRP A 430 -5.86 0.04 9.45
CA TRP A 430 -6.24 -0.58 10.71
C TRP A 430 -6.28 0.44 11.87
N GLN A 431 -7.32 0.37 12.69
CA GLN A 431 -7.59 1.20 13.87
C GLN A 431 -6.68 0.85 15.07
N GLY A 432 -5.36 0.84 14.88
CA GLY A 432 -4.45 0.54 15.97
C GLY A 432 -3.04 0.16 15.51
N SER A 433 -2.30 -0.50 16.41
CA SER A 433 -0.96 -0.96 16.13
C SER A 433 -0.96 -2.24 15.30
N ALA A 434 0.15 -2.52 14.61
CA ALA A 434 0.32 -3.77 13.85
C ALA A 434 0.30 -5.00 14.78
N ILE A 435 0.75 -4.84 16.03
CA ILE A 435 0.71 -5.92 17.03
C ILE A 435 -0.72 -6.17 17.49
N GLY A 436 -1.53 -5.13 17.68
CA GLY A 436 -2.97 -5.29 17.97
C GLY A 436 -3.69 -6.02 16.83
N PHE A 437 -3.35 -5.71 15.57
CA PHE A 437 -3.85 -6.48 14.43
C PHE A 437 -3.44 -7.95 14.49
N LYS A 438 -2.15 -8.24 14.73
CA LYS A 438 -1.63 -9.61 14.88
C LYS A 438 -2.40 -10.40 15.93
N GLU A 439 -2.69 -9.79 17.08
CA GLU A 439 -3.44 -10.41 18.17
C GLU A 439 -4.89 -10.68 17.74
N ALA A 440 -5.56 -9.70 17.11
CA ALA A 440 -6.94 -9.83 16.65
C ALA A 440 -7.14 -10.98 15.64
N ILE A 441 -6.18 -11.21 14.74
CA ILE A 441 -6.24 -12.30 13.73
C ILE A 441 -5.38 -13.53 14.11
N GLY A 442 -4.92 -13.62 15.36
CA GLY A 442 -4.02 -14.69 15.80
C GLY A 442 -4.69 -16.07 15.84
N GLU A 443 -5.99 -16.08 16.10
CA GLU A 443 -6.86 -17.25 16.16
C GLU A 443 -8.12 -17.02 15.30
N LEU A 444 -8.80 -18.11 14.95
CA LEU A 444 -10.11 -17.98 14.33
C LEU A 444 -11.12 -17.50 15.37
N ARG A 445 -12.07 -16.67 14.94
CA ARG A 445 -13.28 -16.31 15.69
C ARG A 445 -14.50 -16.87 14.97
N PRO A 446 -14.74 -18.20 14.98
CA PRO A 446 -15.85 -18.79 14.23
C PRO A 446 -17.23 -18.27 14.65
N GLU A 447 -17.34 -17.74 15.88
CA GLU A 447 -18.54 -17.07 16.39
C GLU A 447 -18.97 -15.85 15.57
N ASP A 448 -18.02 -15.16 14.92
CA ASP A 448 -18.31 -13.99 14.07
C ASP A 448 -18.71 -14.40 12.64
N PHE A 449 -18.72 -15.71 12.34
CA PHE A 449 -18.93 -16.26 11.00
C PHE A 449 -20.19 -17.11 10.90
N LYS A 450 -20.96 -16.88 9.82
CA LYS A 450 -21.91 -17.86 9.34
C LYS A 450 -21.14 -18.96 8.61
N ILE A 451 -21.11 -20.14 9.21
CA ILE A 451 -20.64 -21.36 8.56
C ILE A 451 -21.85 -22.03 7.92
N VAL A 452 -21.68 -22.63 6.74
CA VAL A 452 -22.68 -23.48 6.09
C VAL A 452 -22.02 -24.81 5.78
N TRP A 453 -22.72 -25.90 6.07
CA TRP A 453 -22.22 -27.26 5.94
C TRP A 453 -22.73 -27.88 4.64
N ARG A 454 -21.93 -28.76 4.04
CA ARG A 454 -22.34 -29.47 2.81
C ARG A 454 -23.53 -30.39 3.08
N THR A 455 -23.66 -30.85 4.32
CA THR A 455 -24.66 -31.84 4.72
C THR A 455 -25.34 -31.41 6.01
N GLY A 456 -26.54 -31.97 6.25
CA GLY A 456 -27.33 -31.64 7.46
C GLY A 456 -26.68 -32.08 8.78
N ASN A 457 -25.60 -32.88 8.73
CA ASN A 457 -24.88 -33.34 9.92
C ASN A 457 -23.43 -32.85 9.90
N ARG A 458 -23.14 -31.84 10.73
CA ARG A 458 -21.79 -31.25 10.89
C ARG A 458 -20.69 -32.23 11.33
N TRP A 459 -21.04 -33.44 11.72
CA TRP A 459 -20.09 -34.48 12.13
C TRP A 459 -19.73 -35.46 11.01
N ARG A 460 -20.33 -35.31 9.82
CA ARG A 460 -20.09 -36.21 8.67
C ARG A 460 -18.62 -36.28 8.28
N TRP A 461 -17.85 -35.21 8.51
CA TRP A 461 -16.42 -35.20 8.25
C TRP A 461 -15.63 -36.26 9.03
N MET A 462 -16.17 -36.78 10.16
CA MET A 462 -15.54 -37.87 10.91
C MET A 462 -15.58 -39.21 10.17
N GLY A 463 -16.43 -39.34 9.14
CA GLY A 463 -16.64 -40.60 8.43
C GLY A 463 -17.00 -41.74 9.40
N MET A 464 -16.45 -42.93 9.17
CA MET A 464 -16.59 -44.09 10.06
C MET A 464 -15.50 -44.12 11.17
N GLY A 465 -15.10 -42.97 11.71
CA GLY A 465 -14.13 -42.90 12.82
C GLY A 465 -12.65 -42.88 12.42
N GLY A 466 -12.34 -42.73 11.13
CA GLY A 466 -10.98 -42.54 10.62
C GLY A 466 -10.96 -41.51 9.50
N ARG A 467 -10.05 -40.53 9.59
CA ARG A 467 -9.78 -39.53 8.53
C ARG A 467 -9.29 -40.26 7.27
N GLY A 468 -10.20 -40.73 6.42
CA GLY A 468 -9.87 -41.42 5.16
C GLY A 468 -10.87 -42.47 4.68
N TRP A 469 -11.75 -42.99 5.55
CA TRP A 469 -12.79 -43.94 5.14
C TRP A 469 -14.05 -43.20 4.72
N ARG A 470 -14.13 -42.84 3.43
CA ARG A 470 -15.38 -42.43 2.78
C ARG A 470 -15.99 -43.70 2.19
N GLY A 471 -17.03 -44.21 2.85
CA GLY A 471 -17.86 -45.32 2.34
C GLY A 471 -18.74 -44.88 1.17
#